data_AF-A0A0F7HLF1-F1
#
_entry.id   AF-A0A0F7HLF1-F1
#
_cell.length_a   1.000
_cell.length_b   1.000
_cell.length_c   1.000
_cell.angle_alpha   90.00
_cell.angle_beta   90.00
_cell.angle_gamma   90.00
#
_symmetry.space_group_name_H-M   'P 1'
#
loop_
_entity.id
_entity.type
_entity.pdbx_description
1 polymer ?
#
loop_
_entity_poly.entity_id
_entity_poly.type
_entity_poly.pdbx_seq_one_letter_code
_entity_poly.pdbx_strand_id
1 'polypeptide(L)'
;MQLHLTTGTLRYLKDIRQEHPEVHIGAMGQDAMLYYEDDKEDSIFNSRHTYNIDHSKGALDDENATSAHFIPIPDNKKGSMHGHIADLESALQNTNGVMAYRIGEAINDESFVVLIQWAGASTYSDFKHTDDYRSYLSSEALKKFRTAESLFHQSISARFFLPLKDNEEDSENPEDEF
;
A
#
# COMPACT_ATOMS: atom_id res chain seq x y z
N MET A 1 -2.10 0.43 17.36
CA MET A 1 -2.09 1.17 16.09
C MET A 1 -2.90 0.42 15.05
N GLN A 2 -3.84 1.12 14.43
CA GLN A 2 -4.56 0.67 13.23
C GLN A 2 -4.19 1.57 12.07
N LEU A 3 -4.12 0.99 10.87
CA LEU A 3 -4.05 1.73 9.62
C LEU A 3 -5.42 1.67 8.96
N HIS A 4 -5.99 2.83 8.67
CA HIS A 4 -7.21 2.96 7.89
C HIS A 4 -6.86 3.40 6.49
N LEU A 5 -7.52 2.80 5.49
CA LEU A 5 -7.25 3.08 4.10
C LEU A 5 -8.53 3.09 3.27
N THR A 6 -8.61 4.00 2.32
CA THR A 6 -9.64 4.01 1.27
C THR A 6 -9.02 4.37 -0.07
N THR A 7 -9.63 3.89 -1.15
CA THR A 7 -9.23 4.24 -2.52
C THR A 7 -10.43 4.77 -3.28
N GLY A 8 -10.19 5.63 -4.26
CA GLY A 8 -11.24 6.27 -5.03
C GLY A 8 -10.66 7.28 -5.99
N THR A 9 -11.53 8.13 -6.55
CA THR A 9 -11.06 9.20 -7.45
C THR A 9 -10.33 10.27 -6.67
N LEU A 10 -9.26 10.83 -7.23
CA LEU A 10 -8.48 11.93 -6.65
C LEU A 10 -9.36 13.11 -6.23
N ARG A 11 -10.33 13.50 -7.06
CA ARG A 11 -11.27 14.58 -6.73
C ARG A 11 -12.02 14.34 -5.42
N TYR A 12 -12.70 13.19 -5.33
CA TYR A 12 -13.46 12.81 -4.13
C TYR A 12 -12.58 12.72 -2.88
N LEU A 13 -11.37 12.17 -3.01
CA LEU A 13 -10.47 12.00 -1.87
C LEU A 13 -9.78 13.32 -1.45
N LYS A 14 -9.57 14.27 -2.37
CA LYS A 14 -9.12 15.63 -2.01
C LYS A 14 -10.15 16.33 -1.10
N ASP A 15 -11.45 16.15 -1.36
CA ASP A 15 -12.51 16.74 -0.53
C ASP A 15 -12.46 16.19 0.91
N ILE A 16 -12.31 14.88 1.09
CA ILE A 16 -12.18 14.26 2.42
C ILE A 16 -10.93 14.78 3.15
N ARG A 17 -9.78 14.86 2.48
CA ARG A 17 -8.53 15.38 3.09
C ARG A 17 -8.65 16.83 3.52
N GLN A 18 -9.46 17.64 2.83
CA GLN A 18 -9.67 19.03 3.23
C GLN A 18 -10.41 19.14 4.57
N GLU A 19 -11.34 18.21 4.84
CA GLU A 19 -12.06 18.12 6.11
C GLU A 19 -11.21 17.47 7.22
N HIS A 20 -10.29 16.59 6.83
CA HIS A 20 -9.44 15.77 7.71
C HIS A 20 -7.95 15.91 7.35
N PRO A 21 -7.27 17.01 7.73
CA PRO A 21 -5.89 17.28 7.33
C PRO A 21 -4.86 16.28 7.89
N GLU A 22 -5.25 15.46 8.86
CA GLU A 22 -4.44 14.38 9.42
C GLU A 22 -4.24 13.20 8.46
N VAL A 23 -5.05 13.09 7.40
CA VAL A 23 -4.91 11.99 6.44
C VAL A 23 -3.81 12.24 5.42
N HIS A 24 -3.08 11.17 5.14
CA HIS A 24 -2.13 11.11 4.06
C HIS A 24 -2.83 10.83 2.73
N ILE A 25 -2.26 11.34 1.64
CA ILE A 25 -2.76 11.11 0.27
C ILE A 25 -1.64 10.79 -0.71
N GLY A 26 -1.88 9.80 -1.56
CA GLY A 26 -1.10 9.57 -2.78
C GLY A 26 -2.03 9.35 -3.97
N ALA A 27 -1.55 9.64 -5.18
CA ALA A 27 -2.35 9.55 -6.41
C ALA A 27 -1.60 8.89 -7.57
N MET A 28 -2.35 8.33 -8.50
CA MET A 28 -1.88 7.84 -9.79
C MET A 28 -2.90 8.23 -10.86
N GLY A 29 -2.61 9.30 -11.60
CA GLY A 29 -3.57 9.93 -12.50
C GLY A 29 -4.82 10.39 -11.74
N GLN A 30 -5.97 9.81 -12.09
CA GLN A 30 -7.26 10.13 -11.47
C GLN A 30 -7.60 9.22 -10.28
N ASP A 31 -6.84 8.16 -10.03
CA ASP A 31 -7.01 7.29 -8.87
C ASP A 31 -6.17 7.80 -7.69
N ALA A 32 -6.67 7.64 -6.48
CA ALA A 32 -5.98 8.06 -5.27
C ALA A 32 -6.25 7.12 -4.10
N MET A 33 -5.45 7.29 -3.07
CA MET A 33 -5.52 6.55 -1.82
C MET A 33 -5.38 7.52 -0.65
N LEU A 34 -6.31 7.45 0.30
CA LEU A 34 -6.17 8.09 1.60
C LEU A 34 -5.84 7.07 2.65
N TYR A 35 -4.98 7.45 3.59
CA TYR A 35 -4.64 6.59 4.71
C TYR A 35 -4.20 7.41 5.92
N TYR A 36 -4.42 6.86 7.10
CA TYR A 36 -3.94 7.45 8.35
C TYR A 36 -3.88 6.37 9.44
N GLU A 37 -3.23 6.71 10.54
CA GLU A 37 -3.05 5.82 11.68
C GLU A 37 -3.67 6.40 12.95
N ASP A 38 -4.25 5.54 13.77
CA ASP A 38 -4.72 5.89 15.10
C ASP A 38 -4.55 4.76 16.13
N ASP A 39 -4.93 5.05 17.38
CA ASP A 39 -4.88 4.13 18.51
C ASP A 39 -6.18 3.32 18.71
N LYS A 40 -6.77 2.84 17.59
CA LYS A 40 -7.98 2.00 17.51
C LYS A 40 -9.28 2.78 17.66
N GLU A 41 -9.33 3.96 17.06
CA GLU A 41 -10.58 4.73 16.95
C GLU A 41 -11.43 4.20 15.78
N ASP A 42 -12.70 4.63 15.73
CA ASP A 42 -13.52 4.34 14.55
C ASP A 42 -13.04 5.18 13.37
N SER A 43 -13.02 4.56 12.19
CA SER A 43 -12.46 5.27 11.04
C SER A 43 -13.36 6.40 10.57
N ILE A 44 -12.74 7.50 10.14
CA ILE A 44 -13.44 8.59 9.45
C ILE A 44 -13.92 8.19 8.04
N PHE A 45 -13.39 7.09 7.47
CA PHE A 45 -13.77 6.63 6.14
C PHE A 45 -15.04 5.78 6.17
N ASN A 46 -16.04 6.15 5.36
CA ASN A 46 -17.25 5.35 5.17
C ASN A 46 -16.96 3.99 4.50
N SER A 47 -16.06 3.98 3.50
CA SER A 47 -15.57 2.76 2.84
C SER A 47 -14.13 2.49 3.28
N ARG A 48 -13.96 1.73 4.36
CA ARG A 48 -12.65 1.50 4.98
C ARG A 48 -12.14 0.08 4.80
N HIS A 49 -10.86 -0.02 4.49
CA HIS A 49 -10.07 -1.18 4.87
C HIS A 49 -9.26 -0.80 6.12
N THR A 50 -9.49 -1.52 7.21
CA THR A 50 -8.77 -1.31 8.47
C THR A 50 -7.85 -2.49 8.72
N TYR A 51 -6.59 -2.20 9.06
CA TYR A 51 -5.57 -3.18 9.35
C TYR A 51 -5.00 -2.98 10.75
N ASN A 52 -4.82 -4.06 11.50
CA ASN A 52 -3.98 -4.07 12.70
C ASN A 52 -2.52 -4.18 12.25
N ILE A 53 -1.69 -3.20 12.63
CA ILE A 53 -0.30 -3.16 12.21
C ILE A 53 0.57 -4.04 13.12
N ASP A 54 1.23 -5.03 12.51
CA ASP A 54 2.18 -5.94 13.17
C ASP A 54 3.60 -5.37 13.14
N HIS A 55 3.97 -4.75 12.01
CA HIS A 55 5.32 -4.23 11.79
C HIS A 55 5.28 -2.82 11.19
N SER A 56 6.14 -1.93 11.70
CA SER A 56 6.22 -0.55 11.25
C SER A 56 7.62 0.04 11.41
N LYS A 57 8.01 0.92 10.48
CA LYS A 57 9.20 1.77 10.57
C LYS A 57 8.91 3.11 9.91
N GLY A 58 9.52 4.18 10.43
CA GLY A 58 9.44 5.52 9.85
C GLY A 58 8.09 6.21 10.07
N ALA A 59 8.11 7.55 9.95
CA ALA A 59 6.89 8.36 9.90
C ALA A 59 6.35 8.37 8.46
N LEU A 60 5.02 8.35 8.33
CA LEU A 60 4.36 8.50 7.03
C LEU A 60 4.42 9.97 6.60
N ASP A 61 4.67 10.19 5.32
CA ASP A 61 4.80 11.52 4.72
C ASP A 61 4.22 11.55 3.30
N ASP A 62 3.41 12.56 2.98
CA ASP A 62 2.76 12.74 1.67
C ASP A 62 3.76 13.07 0.55
N GLU A 63 4.97 13.49 0.92
CA GLU A 63 6.04 13.81 -0.01
C GLU A 63 6.76 12.57 -0.55
N ASN A 64 6.47 11.38 0.00
CA ASN A 64 7.05 10.12 -0.45
C ASN A 64 6.13 9.35 -1.39
N ALA A 65 6.72 8.70 -2.39
CA ALA A 65 5.97 7.77 -3.24
C ALA A 65 5.62 6.49 -2.47
N THR A 66 4.42 5.94 -2.68
CA THR A 66 3.87 4.86 -1.86
C THR A 66 3.47 3.67 -2.72
N SER A 67 3.97 2.46 -2.40
CA SER A 67 3.43 1.21 -2.92
C SER A 67 2.53 0.54 -1.88
N ALA A 68 1.33 0.12 -2.27
CA ALA A 68 0.41 -0.63 -1.44
C ALA A 68 0.12 -1.99 -2.06
N HIS A 69 0.43 -3.06 -1.32
CA HIS A 69 0.14 -4.44 -1.71
C HIS A 69 -0.99 -4.97 -0.84
N PHE A 70 -2.12 -5.28 -1.46
CA PHE A 70 -3.26 -5.94 -0.83
C PHE A 70 -3.18 -7.42 -1.16
N ILE A 71 -3.03 -8.25 -0.12
CA ILE A 71 -2.71 -9.66 -0.26
C ILE A 71 -3.80 -10.48 0.43
N PRO A 72 -4.81 -10.96 -0.32
CA PRO A 72 -5.85 -11.82 0.22
C PRO A 72 -5.27 -13.20 0.55
N ILE A 73 -5.44 -13.65 1.79
CA ILE A 73 -4.90 -14.90 2.31
C ILE A 73 -5.97 -15.61 3.14
N PRO A 74 -6.38 -16.83 2.75
CA PRO A 74 -7.39 -17.56 3.51
C PRO A 74 -6.91 -17.90 4.92
N ASP A 75 -7.85 -18.00 5.87
CA ASP A 75 -7.55 -18.20 7.30
C ASP A 75 -6.57 -19.35 7.58
N ASN A 76 -6.69 -20.46 6.86
CA ASN A 76 -5.82 -21.63 7.01
C ASN A 76 -4.36 -21.44 6.55
N LYS A 77 -4.04 -20.30 5.92
CA LYS A 77 -2.69 -19.93 5.45
C LYS A 77 -2.07 -18.76 6.23
N LYS A 78 -2.83 -18.10 7.12
CA LYS A 78 -2.37 -16.94 7.91
C LYS A 78 -1.09 -17.22 8.70
N GLY A 79 -0.99 -18.37 9.36
CA GLY A 79 0.22 -18.72 10.15
C GLY A 79 1.51 -18.74 9.33
N SER A 80 1.48 -19.29 8.11
CA SER A 80 2.64 -19.26 7.20
C SER A 80 2.89 -17.87 6.62
N MET A 81 1.85 -17.06 6.49
CA MET A 81 1.95 -15.68 6.00
C MET A 81 2.67 -14.77 7.00
N HIS A 82 2.40 -14.89 8.31
CA HIS A 82 3.13 -14.11 9.31
C HIS A 82 4.64 -14.35 9.26
N GLY A 83 5.08 -15.61 9.07
CA GLY A 83 6.50 -15.90 8.87
C GLY A 83 7.09 -15.22 7.63
N HIS A 84 6.38 -15.30 6.51
CA HIS A 84 6.79 -14.65 5.25
C HIS A 84 6.83 -13.13 5.35
N ILE A 85 5.93 -12.53 6.12
CA ILE A 85 5.92 -11.09 6.41
C ILE A 85 7.09 -10.69 7.31
N ALA A 86 7.42 -11.49 8.33
CA ALA A 86 8.57 -11.20 9.19
C ALA A 86 9.90 -11.22 8.39
N ASP A 87 10.04 -12.15 7.46
CA ASP A 87 11.20 -12.21 6.56
C ASP A 87 11.24 -11.01 5.60
N LEU A 88 10.09 -10.63 5.04
CA LEU A 88 9.95 -9.41 4.22
C LEU A 88 10.33 -8.16 5.01
N GLU A 89 9.85 -8.05 6.25
CA GLU A 89 10.15 -6.93 7.14
C GLU A 89 11.66 -6.76 7.34
N SER A 90 12.34 -7.87 7.62
CA SER A 90 13.81 -7.89 7.76
C SER A 90 14.52 -7.48 6.47
N ALA A 91 14.00 -7.84 5.30
CA ALA A 91 14.54 -7.40 4.01
C ALA A 91 14.32 -5.89 3.77
N LEU A 92 13.13 -5.37 4.08
CA LEU A 92 12.80 -3.95 3.94
C LEU A 92 13.63 -3.06 4.86
N GLN A 93 13.96 -3.51 6.07
CA GLN A 93 14.83 -2.76 6.97
C GLN A 93 16.21 -2.45 6.37
N ASN A 94 16.71 -3.35 5.51
CA ASN A 94 18.02 -3.29 4.86
C ASN A 94 17.95 -2.72 3.43
N THR A 95 16.76 -2.40 2.93
CA THR A 95 16.57 -1.87 1.57
C THR A 95 16.79 -0.36 1.56
N ASN A 96 17.77 0.10 0.78
CA ASN A 96 18.04 1.53 0.61
C ASN A 96 16.86 2.24 -0.05
N GLY A 97 16.51 3.41 0.49
CA GLY A 97 15.43 4.25 -0.02
C GLY A 97 14.02 3.83 0.43
N VAL A 98 13.89 2.86 1.34
CA VAL A 98 12.66 2.65 2.13
C VAL A 98 12.61 3.71 3.24
N MET A 99 11.60 4.60 3.17
CA MET A 99 11.41 5.71 4.11
C MET A 99 10.54 5.28 5.29
N ALA A 100 9.45 4.60 5.00
CA ALA A 100 8.53 4.05 5.99
C ALA A 100 7.85 2.79 5.46
N TYR A 101 7.34 1.95 6.36
CA TYR A 101 6.43 0.87 5.99
C TYR A 101 5.42 0.57 7.09
N ARG A 102 4.29 0.00 6.69
CA ARG A 102 3.26 -0.60 7.55
C ARG A 102 2.89 -1.95 6.99
N ILE A 103 2.98 -2.98 7.82
CA ILE A 103 2.56 -4.33 7.48
C ILE A 103 1.58 -4.82 8.53
N GLY A 104 0.44 -5.32 8.10
CA GLY A 104 -0.63 -5.69 9.02
C GLY A 104 -1.70 -6.56 8.42
N GLU A 105 -2.49 -7.15 9.30
CA GLU A 105 -3.64 -8.01 8.99
C GLU A 105 -4.94 -7.19 9.01
N ALA A 106 -5.82 -7.44 8.06
CA ALA A 106 -7.14 -6.80 8.02
C ALA A 106 -8.01 -7.25 9.20
N ILE A 107 -8.84 -6.34 9.71
CA ILE A 107 -9.74 -6.64 10.83
C ILE A 107 -11.01 -7.38 10.38
N ASN A 108 -11.51 -7.04 9.19
CA ASN A 108 -12.84 -7.47 8.73
C ASN A 108 -12.80 -8.43 7.53
N ASP A 109 -11.61 -8.74 7.01
CA ASP A 109 -11.44 -9.65 5.87
C ASP A 109 -10.17 -10.50 6.01
N GLU A 110 -10.07 -11.53 5.18
CA GLU A 110 -8.94 -12.45 5.15
C GLU A 110 -7.82 -11.89 4.26
N SER A 111 -7.22 -10.76 4.64
CA SER A 111 -6.14 -10.13 3.87
C SER A 111 -5.07 -9.48 4.73
N PHE A 112 -3.93 -9.23 4.10
CA PHE A 112 -2.83 -8.44 4.64
C PHE A 112 -2.58 -7.22 3.76
N VAL A 113 -2.06 -6.16 4.36
CA VAL A 113 -1.52 -4.99 3.66
C VAL A 113 -0.01 -4.92 3.86
N VAL A 114 0.71 -4.58 2.80
CA VAL A 114 2.09 -4.10 2.86
C VAL A 114 2.11 -2.72 2.21
N LEU A 115 2.18 -1.66 3.01
CA LEU A 115 2.33 -0.29 2.56
C LEU A 115 3.78 0.14 2.77
N ILE A 116 4.43 0.64 1.72
CA ILE A 116 5.83 1.05 1.76
C ILE A 116 5.95 2.43 1.13
N GLN A 117 6.58 3.36 1.84
CA GLN A 117 6.97 4.65 1.33
C GLN A 117 8.42 4.63 0.88
N TRP A 118 8.66 5.17 -0.30
CA TRP A 118 9.92 5.16 -1.02
C TRP A 118 10.44 6.59 -1.15
N ALA A 119 11.76 6.74 -1.17
CA ALA A 119 12.43 8.02 -1.41
C ALA A 119 12.05 8.63 -2.78
N GLY A 120 11.60 7.80 -3.72
CA GLY A 120 11.05 8.22 -5.00
C GLY A 120 10.58 7.04 -5.84
N ALA A 121 9.96 7.32 -6.98
CA ALA A 121 9.43 6.30 -7.88
C ALA A 121 10.50 5.40 -8.50
N SER A 122 11.68 5.96 -8.79
CA SER A 122 12.83 5.19 -9.28
C SER A 122 13.27 4.12 -8.27
N THR A 123 13.26 4.43 -6.98
CA THR A 123 13.63 3.48 -5.92
C THR A 123 12.70 2.25 -5.90
N TYR A 124 11.38 2.46 -6.01
CA TYR A 124 10.45 1.34 -6.10
C TYR A 124 10.65 0.55 -7.40
N SER A 125 10.90 1.25 -8.52
CA SER A 125 11.22 0.60 -9.80
C SER A 125 12.44 -0.31 -9.69
N ASP A 126 13.52 0.16 -9.08
CA ASP A 126 14.74 -0.63 -8.85
C ASP A 126 14.47 -1.79 -7.90
N PHE A 127 13.72 -1.56 -6.82
CA PHE A 127 13.36 -2.60 -5.86
C PHE A 127 12.62 -3.77 -6.53
N LYS A 128 11.73 -3.52 -7.51
CA LYS A 128 11.05 -4.60 -8.25
C LYS A 128 12.00 -5.56 -8.97
N HIS A 129 13.25 -5.17 -9.20
CA HIS A 129 14.28 -5.98 -9.85
C HIS A 129 15.19 -6.72 -8.86
N THR A 130 14.99 -6.59 -7.55
CA THR A 130 15.79 -7.28 -6.52
C THR A 130 15.30 -8.70 -6.25
N ASP A 131 16.15 -9.50 -5.61
CA ASP A 131 15.76 -10.83 -5.13
C ASP A 131 14.74 -10.75 -3.99
N ASP A 132 14.78 -9.71 -3.16
CA ASP A 132 13.82 -9.50 -2.07
C ASP A 132 12.41 -9.31 -2.62
N TYR A 133 12.23 -8.44 -3.63
CA TYR A 133 10.93 -8.29 -4.26
C TYR A 133 10.44 -9.60 -4.88
N ARG A 134 11.32 -10.29 -5.61
CA ARG A 134 10.99 -11.61 -6.21
C ARG A 134 10.57 -12.63 -5.16
N SER A 135 11.23 -12.66 -4.02
CA SER A 135 11.04 -13.64 -2.95
C SER A 135 9.82 -13.37 -2.09
N TYR A 136 9.42 -12.10 -1.95
CA TYR A 136 8.41 -11.71 -0.97
C TYR A 136 7.15 -11.04 -1.54
N LEU A 137 7.27 -10.21 -2.57
CA LEU A 137 6.15 -9.37 -3.05
C LEU A 137 5.73 -9.66 -4.49
N SER A 138 6.49 -10.45 -5.23
CA SER A 138 6.10 -10.89 -6.56
C SER A 138 4.85 -11.76 -6.53
N SER A 139 4.09 -11.76 -7.62
CA SER A 139 2.91 -12.62 -7.74
C SER A 139 3.26 -14.10 -7.59
N GLU A 140 4.44 -14.54 -8.02
CA GLU A 140 4.90 -15.92 -7.89
C GLU A 140 5.17 -16.27 -6.42
N ALA A 141 5.86 -15.40 -5.68
CA ALA A 141 6.12 -15.58 -4.26
C ALA A 141 4.81 -15.68 -3.45
N LEU A 142 3.82 -14.87 -3.79
CA LEU A 142 2.55 -14.82 -3.06
C LEU A 142 1.56 -15.90 -3.50
N LYS A 143 1.71 -16.47 -4.71
CA LYS A 143 0.84 -17.54 -5.23
C LYS A 143 0.82 -18.78 -4.33
N LYS A 144 1.92 -19.08 -3.63
CA LYS A 144 2.03 -20.22 -2.70
C LYS A 144 1.05 -20.15 -1.52
N PHE A 145 0.53 -18.97 -1.21
CA PHE A 145 -0.46 -18.75 -0.15
C PHE A 145 -1.90 -18.74 -0.65
N ARG A 146 -2.13 -18.82 -1.97
CA ARG A 146 -3.47 -18.85 -2.53
C ARG A 146 -4.02 -20.27 -2.60
N THR A 147 -5.33 -20.38 -2.43
CA THR A 147 -6.10 -21.61 -2.68
C THR A 147 -6.78 -21.53 -4.03
N ALA A 148 -7.20 -22.68 -4.58
CA ALA A 148 -7.95 -22.72 -5.82
C ALA A 148 -9.21 -21.84 -5.77
N GLU A 149 -9.87 -21.78 -4.63
CA GLU A 149 -11.05 -20.93 -4.38
C GLU A 149 -10.72 -19.43 -4.34
N SER A 150 -9.62 -19.05 -3.68
CA SER A 150 -9.14 -17.66 -3.60
C SER A 150 -8.75 -17.11 -4.98
N LEU A 151 -8.25 -17.95 -5.89
CA LEU A 151 -7.91 -17.54 -7.27
C LEU A 151 -9.10 -16.94 -8.05
N PHE A 152 -10.32 -17.36 -7.75
CA PHE A 152 -11.52 -16.89 -8.45
C PHE A 152 -12.16 -15.64 -7.82
N HIS A 153 -11.97 -15.44 -6.51
CA HIS A 153 -12.72 -14.42 -5.76
C HIS A 153 -11.86 -13.25 -5.26
N GLN A 154 -10.54 -13.43 -5.15
CA GLN A 154 -9.67 -12.44 -4.53
C GLN A 154 -8.32 -12.32 -5.28
N SER A 155 -8.14 -11.23 -6.01
CA SER A 155 -6.88 -10.93 -6.70
C SER A 155 -5.91 -10.22 -5.77
N ILE A 156 -4.65 -10.66 -5.75
CA ILE A 156 -3.55 -9.86 -5.20
C ILE A 156 -3.45 -8.60 -6.06
N SER A 157 -3.46 -7.44 -5.42
CA SER A 157 -3.30 -6.16 -6.12
C SER A 157 -2.16 -5.37 -5.50
N ALA A 158 -1.23 -4.94 -6.34
CA ALA A 158 -0.22 -3.95 -5.99
C ALA A 158 -0.55 -2.66 -6.72
N ARG A 159 -0.59 -1.54 -5.99
CA ARG A 159 -0.79 -0.21 -6.53
C ARG A 159 0.37 0.67 -6.12
N PHE A 160 0.72 1.62 -6.99
CA PHE A 160 1.77 2.58 -6.74
C PHE A 160 1.16 3.98 -6.88
N PHE A 161 1.44 4.83 -5.90
CA PHE A 161 0.88 6.17 -5.78
C PHE A 161 2.04 7.15 -5.60
N LEU A 162 1.99 8.25 -6.33
CA LEU A 162 2.92 9.35 -6.27
C LEU A 162 2.44 10.42 -5.27
N PRO A 163 3.36 11.24 -4.73
CA PRO A 163 3.01 12.50 -4.10
C PRO A 163 2.16 13.34 -5.06
N LEU A 164 1.23 14.15 -4.53
CA LEU A 164 0.33 14.93 -5.39
C LEU A 164 1.08 15.88 -6.34
N LYS A 165 2.19 16.47 -5.87
CA LYS A 165 3.06 17.34 -6.67
C LYS A 165 3.65 16.64 -7.91
N ASP A 166 3.86 15.33 -7.83
CA ASP A 166 4.49 14.52 -8.89
C ASP A 166 3.42 13.82 -9.76
N ASN A 167 2.15 13.83 -9.35
CA ASN A 167 1.04 13.22 -10.07
C ASN A 167 0.48 14.09 -11.21
N GLU A 168 0.75 15.40 -11.18
CA GLU A 168 0.23 16.37 -12.16
C GLU A 168 1.14 16.52 -13.40
N GLU A 169 2.45 16.24 -13.28
CA GLU A 169 3.42 16.31 -14.40
C GLU A 169 3.12 15.31 -15.54
N ASP A 170 2.38 14.22 -15.28
CA ASP A 170 1.96 13.25 -16.31
C ASP A 170 0.65 13.65 -17.03
N SER A 171 -0.02 14.73 -16.61
CA SER A 171 -1.32 15.14 -17.14
C SER A 171 -1.32 16.45 -17.96
N GLU A 172 -0.23 17.21 -17.95
CA GLU A 172 -0.02 18.40 -18.79
C GLU A 172 0.79 18.07 -20.06
N ASN A 173 0.25 17.26 -20.98
CA ASN A 173 0.48 17.47 -22.42
C ASN A 173 -0.38 16.55 -23.31
N PRO A 174 -1.52 17.05 -23.83
CA PRO A 174 -2.04 16.51 -25.07
C PRO A 174 -2.39 17.55 -26.15
N GLU A 175 -2.04 18.84 -26.03
CA GLU A 175 -2.50 19.86 -27.01
C GLU A 175 -1.46 20.86 -27.57
N ASP A 176 -0.15 20.66 -27.38
CA ASP A 176 0.88 21.51 -28.03
C ASP A 176 1.71 20.80 -29.13
N GLU A 177 1.13 19.79 -29.79
CA GLU A 177 1.59 19.36 -31.12
C GLU A 177 0.36 19.13 -32.02
N PHE A 178 -0.01 20.15 -32.80
CA PHE A 178 -0.37 20.13 -34.24
C PHE A 178 -1.15 21.38 -34.67
#